data_AF-A0A7C7ZSM0-F1
#
_entry.id   AF-A0A7C7ZSM0-F1
#
_cell.length_a   1.000
_cell.length_b   1.000
_cell.length_c   1.000
_cell.angle_alpha   90.00
_cell.angle_beta   90.00
_cell.angle_gamma   90.00
#
_symmetry.space_group_name_H-M   'P 1'
#
loop_
_entity.id
_entity.type
_entity.pdbx_description
1 polymer ?
#
loop_
_entity_poly.entity_id
_entity_poly.type
_entity_poly.pdbx_seq_one_letter_code
_entity_poly.pdbx_strand_id
1 'polypeptide(L)' 'MNYAKYAKIHARHLPDKICLIERTPALKKRRTLTWKKFNDQINRTANYLSKELGVRDGDYVMHLQNNSLEW' A
#
# COMPACT_ATOMS: atom_id res chain seq x y z
N MET A 1 2.07 15.53 8.07
CA MET A 1 1.53 15.25 6.72
C MET A 1 1.22 13.76 6.63
N ASN A 2 -0.01 13.35 6.30
CA ASN A 2 -0.40 11.93 6.26
C ASN A 2 -0.27 11.40 4.83
N TYR A 3 0.66 10.45 4.60
CA TYR A 3 0.93 9.87 3.29
C TYR A 3 -0.28 9.10 2.70
N ALA A 4 -1.14 8.52 3.54
CA ALA A 4 -2.38 7.88 3.09
C ALA A 4 -3.36 8.89 2.47
N LYS A 5 -3.32 10.17 2.88
CA LYS A 5 -4.15 11.22 2.25
C LYS A 5 -3.73 11.47 0.80
N TYR A 6 -2.43 11.39 0.50
CA TYR A 6 -1.92 11.49 -0.86
C TYR A 6 -2.42 10.35 -1.74
N ALA A 7 -2.29 9.10 -1.26
CA ALA A 7 -2.81 7.92 -1.95
C ALA A 7 -4.31 8.03 -2.26
N LYS A 8 -5.12 8.51 -1.31
CA LYS A 8 -6.57 8.73 -1.50
C LYS A 8 -6.88 9.73 -2.61
N ILE A 9 -6.17 10.86 -2.66
CA ILE A 9 -6.38 11.89 -3.69
C ILE A 9 -6.05 11.32 -5.07
N HIS A 10 -4.92 10.62 -5.20
CA HIS A 10 -4.54 10.04 -6.49
C HIS A 10 -5.43 8.87 -6.90
N ALA A 11 -5.90 8.04 -5.97
CA ALA A 11 -6.87 7.00 -6.27
C ALA A 11 -8.20 7.58 -6.80
N ARG A 12 -8.58 8.78 -6.36
CA ARG A 12 -9.78 9.47 -6.86
C ARG A 12 -9.57 10.08 -8.25
N HIS A 13 -8.44 10.75 -8.49
CA HIS A 13 -8.24 11.53 -9.72
C HIS A 13 -7.48 10.80 -10.82
N LEU A 14 -6.65 9.80 -10.47
CA LEU A 14 -5.79 9.04 -11.37
C LEU A 14 -5.87 7.52 -11.10
N PRO A 15 -7.07 6.93 -10.97
CA PRO A 15 -7.28 5.57 -10.45
C PRO A 15 -6.47 4.50 -11.18
N ASP A 16 -6.35 4.62 -12.51
CA ASP A 16 -5.72 3.63 -13.39
C ASP A 16 -4.23 3.89 -13.65
N LYS A 17 -3.70 5.03 -13.19
CA LYS A 17 -2.26 5.29 -13.33
C LYS A 17 -1.46 4.39 -12.40
N ILE A 18 -0.39 3.81 -12.94
CA ILE A 18 0.57 3.00 -12.19
C ILE A 18 1.32 3.90 -11.20
N CYS A 19 1.36 3.50 -9.93
CA CYS A 19 2.04 4.22 -8.86
C CYS A 19 3.23 3.46 -8.29
N LEU A 20 3.19 2.11 -8.32
CA LEU A 20 4.27 1.25 -7.84
C LEU A 20 4.59 0.16 -8.85
N ILE A 21 5.87 -0.17 -8.93
CA ILE A 21 6.42 -1.16 -9.86
C ILE A 21 7.45 -2.00 -9.10
N GLU A 22 7.26 -3.31 -9.10
CA GLU A 22 8.26 -4.28 -8.65
C GLU A 22 8.78 -5.04 -9.86
N ARG A 23 10.09 -5.28 -9.88
CA ARG A 23 10.76 -6.02 -10.95
C ARG A 23 11.63 -7.11 -10.35
N THR A 24 11.57 -8.29 -10.94
CA THR A 24 12.50 -9.39 -10.65
C THR A 24 13.25 -9.72 -11.94
N PRO A 25 14.40 -9.08 -12.20
CA PRO A 25 15.09 -9.17 -13.50
C PRO A 25 15.47 -10.59 -13.88
N ALA A 26 16.00 -11.37 -12.94
CA ALA A 26 16.40 -12.76 -13.15
C ALA A 26 15.24 -13.65 -13.64
N LEU A 27 14.00 -13.31 -13.27
CA LEU A 27 12.80 -14.03 -13.68
C LEU A 27 12.04 -13.35 -14.82
N LYS A 28 12.54 -12.22 -15.35
CA LYS A 28 11.83 -11.34 -16.30
C LYS A 28 10.40 -10.97 -15.85
N LYS A 29 10.17 -10.87 -14.54
CA LYS A 29 8.85 -10.56 -13.96
C LYS A 29 8.73 -9.07 -13.64
N ARG A 30 7.53 -8.53 -13.86
CA ARG A 30 7.13 -7.18 -13.48
C ARG A 30 5.74 -7.22 -12.87
N ARG A 31 5.59 -6.63 -11.69
CA ARG A 31 4.31 -6.43 -11.01
C ARG A 31 4.07 -4.94 -10.83
N THR A 32 2.81 -4.52 -10.88
CA THR A 32 2.44 -3.11 -10.80
C THR A 32 1.18 -2.91 -9.99
N LEU A 33 1.10 -1.79 -9.27
CA LEU A 33 -0.14 -1.31 -8.66
C LEU A 33 -0.56 0.01 -9.30
N THR A 34 -1.85 0.12 -9.58
CA THR A 34 -2.47 1.41 -9.89
C THR A 34 -2.78 2.15 -8.59
N TRP A 35 -2.97 3.46 -8.66
CA TRP A 35 -3.36 4.26 -7.48
C TRP A 35 -4.62 3.72 -6.80
N LYS A 36 -5.61 3.27 -7.57
CA LYS A 36 -6.81 2.66 -7.00
C LYS A 36 -6.47 1.39 -6.23
N LYS A 37 -5.73 0.45 -6.84
CA LYS A 37 -5.36 -0.82 -6.19
C LYS A 37 -4.52 -0.60 -4.93
N PHE A 38 -3.57 0.33 -4.99
CA PHE A 38 -2.76 0.68 -3.82
C PHE A 38 -3.63 1.24 -2.68
N ASN A 39 -4.51 2.20 -2.97
CA ASN A 39 -5.43 2.75 -1.97
C ASN A 39 -6.38 1.68 -1.39
N ASP A 40 -6.89 0.77 -2.21
CA ASP A 40 -7.75 -0.31 -1.75
C ASP A 40 -6.99 -1.26 -0.80
N GLN A 41 -5.73 -1.57 -1.09
CA GLN A 41 -4.88 -2.43 -0.26
C GLN A 41 -4.52 -1.78 1.08
N ILE A 42 -4.05 -0.53 1.09
CA ILE A 42 -3.70 0.16 2.35
C ILE A 42 -4.92 0.33 3.26
N ASN A 43 -6.12 0.57 2.70
CA ASN A 43 -7.35 0.67 3.48
C ASN A 43 -7.76 -0.70 4.04
N ARG A 44 -7.57 -1.78 3.29
CA ARG A 44 -7.81 -3.14 3.80
C ARG A 44 -6.90 -3.46 4.98
N THR A 45 -5.60 -3.18 4.85
CA THR A 45 -4.62 -3.37 5.93
C THR A 45 -4.95 -2.51 7.15
N ALA A 46 -5.24 -1.22 6.97
CA ALA A 46 -5.60 -0.31 8.06
C ALA A 46 -6.88 -0.74 8.79
N ASN A 47 -7.90 -1.24 8.06
CA ASN A 47 -9.10 -1.78 8.67
C ASN A 47 -8.81 -3.03 9.50
N TYR A 48 -7.95 -3.93 9.02
CA TYR A 48 -7.57 -5.12 9.76
C TYR A 48 -6.79 -4.77 11.04
N LEU A 49 -5.79 -3.91 10.94
CA LEU A 49 -5.00 -3.43 12.08
C LEU A 49 -5.87 -2.80 13.15
N SER A 50 -6.80 -1.92 12.76
CA SER A 50 -7.63 -1.19 13.71
C SER A 50 -8.80 -2.02 14.28
N LYS A 51 -9.48 -2.81 13.45
CA LYS A 51 -10.70 -3.54 13.87
C LYS A 51 -10.41 -4.90 14.48
N GLU A 52 -9.48 -5.65 13.90
CA GLU A 52 -9.21 -7.03 14.32
C GLU A 52 -8.06 -7.11 15.32
N LEU A 53 -7.02 -6.29 15.14
CA LEU A 53 -5.84 -6.29 16.02
C LEU A 53 -5.87 -5.18 17.09
N GLY A 54 -6.82 -4.24 17.00
CA GLY A 54 -7.01 -3.19 18.00
C GLY A 54 -5.90 -2.15 18.05
N VAL A 55 -5.11 -1.99 16.98
CA VAL A 55 -4.04 -0.97 16.88
C VAL A 55 -4.63 0.43 16.95
N ARG A 56 -4.01 1.30 17.76
CA ARG A 56 -4.43 2.68 18.01
C ARG A 56 -3.35 3.68 17.61
N ASP A 57 -3.73 4.95 17.61
CA ASP A 57 -2.77 6.04 17.42
C ASP A 57 -1.71 6.01 18.54
N GLY A 58 -0.44 6.10 18.15
CA GLY A 58 0.70 5.99 19.06
C GLY A 58 1.25 4.57 19.27
N ASP A 59 0.55 3.53 18.80
CA ASP A 59 1.06 2.16 18.87
C ASP A 59 2.17 1.91 17.84
N TYR A 60 3.04 0.94 18.13
CA TYR A 60 4.13 0.53 17.26
C TYR A 60 3.75 -0.73 16.47
N VAL A 61 3.95 -0.69 15.14
CA VAL A 61 3.81 -1.85 14.26
C VAL A 61 5.18 -2.19 13.68
N MET A 62 5.71 -3.37 14.04
CA MET A 62 7.01 -3.83 13.55
C MET A 62 6.85 -4.61 12.24
N HIS A 63 7.63 -4.25 11.22
CA HIS A 63 7.67 -4.96 9.94
C HIS A 63 9.08 -5.49 9.67
N LEU A 64 9.19 -6.80 9.39
CA LEU A 64 10.40 -7.41 8.83
C LEU A 64 10.04 -7.99 7.45
N GLN A 65 10.21 -7.19 6.41
CA GLN A 65 9.82 -7.52 5.04
C GLN A 65 10.96 -7.16 4.08
N ASN A 66 10.98 -7.81 2.92
CA ASN A 66 11.87 -7.45 1.82
C ASN A 66 11.25 -6.33 0.97
N ASN A 67 12.05 -5.70 0.12
CA ASN A 67 11.56 -4.71 -0.85
C ASN A 67 10.59 -5.37 -1.85
N SER A 68 9.28 -5.26 -1.56
CA SER A 68 8.19 -5.78 -2.40
C SER A 68 7.03 -4.78 -2.48
N LEU A 69 6.04 -5.02 -3.34
CA LEU A 69 4.84 -4.16 -3.43
C LEU A 69 3.96 -4.19 -2.18
N GLU A 70 4.09 -5.23 -1.36
CA GLU A 70 3.32 -5.42 -0.13
C GLU A 70 3.94 -4.68 1.08
N TRP A 71 5.22 -4.33 0.99
CA TRP A 71 5.91 -3.48 1.96
C TRP A 71 5.63 -2.00 1.66
#